data_AF-A0A2N9N1Q5-F1
#
_entry.id   AF-A0A2N9N1Q5-F1
#
_cell.length_a   1.000
_cell.length_b   1.000
_cell.length_c   1.000
_cell.angle_alpha   90.00
_cell.angle_beta   90.00
_cell.angle_gamma   90.00
#
_symmetry.space_group_name_H-M   'P 1'
#
loop_
_entity.id
_entity.type
_entity.pdbx_description
1 polymer ?
#
loop_
_entity_poly.entity_id
_entity_poly.type
_entity_poly.pdbx_seq_one_letter_code
_entity_poly.pdbx_strand_id
1 'polypeptide(L)'
;MRLLLAAVLCATPLAANDVVFLHGQVNMADGSAPGKSVSILLRCNGADAIRQTNSGKNGSFFLKVERDEFNHVARALPTTTTGVGDAGLAGNCAIWADLKGYDSSHIDLSSFLIPKDLALPKLILKPAGGAPEAIKVEVVTKLSAKFLSLPDEKGVVAAAEKSLAADPKNPDLLLKLAQAQISVWQDREAVATLDRAIAVTPTNAALYTERGHRELPLRDFARAYRSDPCRFAGPQGHGRVLPPGPRPLLPARVRARRRGLPARRGNGPQYR
;
A
#
# COMPACT_ATOMS: atom_id res chain seq x y z
N MET A 1 -67.43 -30.08 21.67
CA MET A 1 -66.25 -30.96 21.85
C MET A 1 -65.00 -30.09 21.69
N ARG A 2 -64.33 -29.70 22.78
CA ARG A 2 -63.15 -28.80 22.75
C ARG A 2 -61.90 -29.65 22.53
N LEU A 3 -61.20 -29.45 21.41
CA LEU A 3 -59.87 -30.01 21.16
C LEU A 3 -58.85 -29.33 22.07
N LEU A 4 -58.19 -30.10 22.93
CA LEU A 4 -56.99 -29.69 23.67
C LEU A 4 -55.77 -29.90 22.75
N LEU A 5 -55.16 -28.79 22.31
CA LEU A 5 -53.83 -28.81 21.70
C LEU A 5 -52.79 -29.02 22.83
N ALA A 6 -52.15 -30.19 22.85
CA ALA A 6 -50.98 -30.43 23.69
C ALA A 6 -49.76 -29.78 23.01
N ALA A 7 -49.29 -28.67 23.56
CA ALA A 7 -48.01 -28.06 23.20
C ALA A 7 -46.88 -28.95 23.74
N VAL A 8 -46.32 -29.78 22.87
CA VAL A 8 -45.06 -30.49 23.13
C VAL A 8 -43.94 -29.45 23.08
N LEU A 9 -43.48 -29.01 24.27
CA LEU A 9 -42.20 -28.32 24.40
C LEU A 9 -41.09 -29.34 24.08
N CYS A 10 -40.64 -29.34 22.83
CA CYS A 10 -39.33 -29.90 22.49
C CYS A 10 -38.26 -29.00 23.12
N ALA A 11 -37.87 -29.30 24.36
CA ALA A 11 -36.60 -28.86 24.91
C ALA A 11 -35.50 -29.56 24.11
N THR A 12 -34.98 -28.90 23.09
CA THR A 12 -33.75 -29.32 22.43
C THR A 12 -32.65 -29.27 23.49
N PRO A 13 -31.87 -30.35 23.68
CA PRO A 13 -30.70 -30.26 24.54
C PRO A 13 -29.76 -29.25 23.89
N LEU A 14 -29.50 -28.13 24.58
CA LEU A 14 -28.31 -27.34 24.28
C LEU A 14 -27.14 -28.30 24.42
N ALA A 15 -26.50 -28.64 23.29
CA ALA A 15 -25.18 -29.26 23.33
C ALA A 15 -24.31 -28.36 24.22
N ALA A 16 -23.94 -28.88 25.38
CA ALA A 16 -23.11 -28.16 26.34
C ALA A 16 -21.69 -28.14 25.77
N ASN A 17 -21.41 -27.19 24.89
CA ASN A 17 -20.05 -26.96 24.41
C ASN A 17 -19.22 -26.45 25.60
N ASP A 18 -18.10 -27.12 25.88
CA ASP A 18 -17.20 -26.71 26.97
C ASP A 18 -16.34 -25.52 26.52
N VAL A 19 -16.27 -24.49 27.35
CA VAL A 19 -15.40 -23.32 27.13
C VAL A 19 -14.01 -23.62 27.66
N VAL A 20 -13.01 -23.57 26.79
CA VAL A 20 -11.60 -23.81 27.14
C VAL A 20 -10.72 -22.62 26.74
N PHE A 21 -9.60 -22.46 27.43
CA PHE A 21 -8.59 -21.45 27.11
C PHE A 21 -7.38 -22.12 26.47
N LEU A 22 -7.13 -21.81 25.21
CA LEU A 22 -5.96 -22.28 24.50
C LEU A 22 -4.76 -21.36 24.73
N HIS A 23 -3.60 -21.96 24.96
CA HIS A 23 -2.33 -21.25 25.15
C HIS A 23 -1.64 -21.06 23.81
N GLY A 24 -1.46 -19.82 23.40
CA GLY A 24 -0.74 -19.46 22.19
C GLY A 24 0.58 -18.78 22.45
N GLN A 25 1.50 -18.90 21.49
CA GLN A 25 2.78 -18.21 21.53
C GLN A 25 3.08 -17.55 20.19
N VAL A 26 3.49 -16.28 20.25
CA VAL A 26 3.99 -15.51 19.11
C VAL A 26 5.51 -15.48 19.19
N ASN A 27 6.15 -16.03 18.16
CA ASN A 27 7.59 -16.01 17.99
C ASN A 27 7.95 -15.19 16.76
N MET A 28 9.11 -14.58 16.81
CA MET A 28 9.74 -13.98 15.64
C MET A 28 10.34 -15.09 14.75
N ALA A 29 10.67 -14.77 13.50
CA ALA A 29 11.27 -15.73 12.56
C ALA A 29 12.62 -16.33 13.05
N ASP A 30 13.32 -15.61 13.93
CA ASP A 30 14.54 -16.04 14.60
C ASP A 30 14.26 -16.88 15.88
N GLY A 31 12.99 -17.13 16.20
CA GLY A 31 12.55 -17.87 17.40
C GLY A 31 12.52 -17.02 18.67
N SER A 32 12.92 -15.74 18.61
CA SER A 32 12.90 -14.84 19.76
C SER A 32 11.49 -14.32 20.09
N ALA A 33 11.34 -13.76 21.28
CA ALA A 33 10.10 -13.11 21.68
C ALA A 33 9.96 -11.74 20.99
N PRO A 34 8.73 -11.30 20.64
CA PRO A 34 8.48 -10.05 19.92
C PRO A 34 8.89 -8.79 20.70
N GLY A 35 9.10 -8.87 22.02
CA GLY A 35 9.52 -7.74 22.88
C GLY A 35 8.49 -6.63 23.05
N LYS A 36 7.37 -6.70 22.31
CA LYS A 36 6.23 -5.78 22.31
C LYS A 36 4.93 -6.57 22.38
N SER A 37 3.87 -5.93 22.85
CA SER A 37 2.52 -6.52 22.79
C SER A 37 2.05 -6.60 21.35
N VAL A 38 1.67 -7.79 20.91
CA VAL A 38 1.12 -8.07 19.58
C VAL A 38 -0.39 -8.29 19.69
N SER A 39 -1.17 -7.68 18.82
CA SER A 39 -2.63 -7.88 18.81
C SER A 39 -2.96 -9.18 18.10
N ILE A 40 -3.77 -10.05 18.72
CA ILE A 40 -4.23 -11.28 18.09
C ILE A 40 -5.59 -11.02 17.47
N LEU A 41 -5.66 -11.19 16.15
CA LEU A 41 -6.86 -10.95 15.35
C LEU A 41 -7.45 -12.28 14.88
N LEU A 42 -8.77 -12.33 14.81
CA LEU A 42 -9.54 -13.45 14.27
C LEU A 42 -10.26 -12.99 13.00
N ARG A 43 -10.16 -13.76 11.94
CA ARG A 43 -10.95 -13.59 10.71
C ARG A 43 -11.76 -14.83 10.47
N CYS A 44 -13.05 -14.68 10.23
CA CYS A 44 -13.96 -15.79 9.94
C CYS A 44 -14.71 -15.52 8.64
N ASN A 45 -14.81 -16.52 7.77
CA ASN A 45 -15.61 -16.48 6.53
C ASN A 45 -15.31 -15.25 5.62
N GLY A 46 -14.08 -14.74 5.64
CA GLY A 46 -13.69 -13.55 4.87
C GLY A 46 -14.20 -12.22 5.42
N ALA A 47 -14.80 -12.19 6.62
CA ALA A 47 -15.19 -10.97 7.30
C ALA A 47 -13.99 -10.19 7.87
N ASP A 48 -14.25 -8.95 8.28
CA ASP A 48 -13.25 -8.08 8.90
C ASP A 48 -12.59 -8.73 10.12
N ALA A 49 -11.31 -8.42 10.31
CA ALA A 49 -10.54 -8.92 11.44
C ALA A 49 -11.05 -8.35 12.76
N ILE A 50 -11.45 -9.24 13.68
CA ILE A 50 -11.90 -8.88 15.02
C ILE A 50 -10.78 -9.19 16.01
N ARG A 51 -10.40 -8.19 16.82
CA ARG A 51 -9.39 -8.36 17.86
C ARG A 51 -9.91 -9.28 18.97
N GLN A 52 -9.17 -10.36 19.22
CA GLN A 52 -9.49 -11.33 20.27
C GLN A 52 -8.79 -11.00 21.58
N THR A 53 -7.48 -10.80 21.55
CA THR A 53 -6.65 -10.58 22.74
C THR A 53 -5.34 -9.89 22.36
N ASN A 54 -4.54 -9.50 23.34
CA ASN A 54 -3.17 -9.04 23.14
C ASN A 54 -2.19 -10.03 23.78
N SER A 55 -1.07 -10.27 23.11
CA SER A 55 0.04 -11.03 23.68
C SER A 55 0.85 -10.18 24.66
N GLY A 56 1.47 -10.85 25.62
CA GLY A 56 2.50 -10.25 26.48
C GLY A 56 3.79 -9.92 25.72
N LYS A 57 4.72 -9.22 26.37
CA LYS A 57 6.05 -8.89 25.79
C LYS A 57 6.87 -10.13 25.42
N ASN A 58 6.60 -11.24 26.09
CA ASN A 58 7.17 -12.57 25.85
C ASN A 58 6.45 -13.35 24.73
N GLY A 59 5.41 -12.78 24.10
CA GLY A 59 4.63 -13.40 23.04
C GLY A 59 3.55 -14.39 23.51
N SER A 60 3.39 -14.64 24.81
CA SER A 60 2.34 -15.55 25.30
C SER A 60 0.96 -14.89 25.26
N PHE A 61 -0.06 -15.62 24.81
CA PHE A 61 -1.46 -15.17 24.83
C PHE A 61 -2.42 -16.33 25.12
N PHE A 62 -3.66 -15.98 25.44
CA PHE A 62 -4.74 -16.94 25.69
C PHE A 62 -5.89 -16.68 24.72
N LEU A 63 -6.41 -17.74 24.10
CA LEU A 63 -7.57 -17.68 23.23
C LEU A 63 -8.73 -18.45 23.87
N LYS A 64 -9.86 -17.78 24.09
CA LYS A 64 -11.08 -18.39 24.60
C LYS A 64 -11.86 -19.04 23.46
N VAL A 65 -12.10 -20.34 23.54
CA VAL A 65 -12.83 -21.09 22.50
C VAL A 65 -13.87 -22.00 23.12
N GLU A 66 -14.92 -22.27 22.35
CA GLU A 66 -15.86 -23.37 22.61
C GLU A 66 -15.38 -24.62 21.87
N ARG A 67 -15.24 -25.71 22.60
CA ARG A 67 -14.86 -27.03 22.08
C ARG A 67 -16.11 -27.86 21.79
N ASP A 68 -16.12 -28.55 20.66
CA ASP A 68 -17.17 -29.53 20.33
C ASP A 68 -16.91 -30.91 20.97
N GLU A 69 -17.87 -31.82 20.82
CA GLU A 69 -17.77 -33.20 21.32
C GLU A 69 -16.57 -33.97 20.71
N PHE A 70 -16.05 -33.52 19.55
CA PHE A 70 -14.99 -34.14 18.78
C PHE A 70 -13.59 -33.54 19.03
N ASN A 71 -13.39 -32.73 20.07
CA ASN A 71 -12.13 -32.00 20.33
C ASN A 71 -11.77 -30.92 19.30
N HIS A 72 -12.67 -30.49 18.42
CA HIS A 72 -12.42 -29.36 17.53
C HIS A 72 -12.87 -28.04 18.16
N VAL A 73 -12.35 -26.94 17.61
CA VAL A 73 -12.81 -25.60 17.93
C VAL A 73 -14.14 -25.35 17.21
N ALA A 74 -15.25 -25.34 17.95
CA ALA A 74 -16.57 -25.05 17.41
C ALA A 74 -16.72 -23.56 17.10
N ARG A 75 -16.29 -22.69 18.02
CA ARG A 75 -16.40 -21.23 17.95
C ARG A 75 -15.29 -20.56 18.72
N ALA A 76 -14.79 -19.44 18.19
CA ALA A 76 -13.93 -18.54 18.95
C ALA A 76 -14.77 -17.44 19.61
N LEU A 77 -14.57 -17.25 20.91
CA LEU A 77 -15.32 -16.27 21.70
C LEU A 77 -14.49 -14.99 21.89
N PRO A 78 -15.01 -13.82 21.49
CA PRO A 78 -14.33 -12.56 21.76
C PRO A 78 -14.17 -12.36 23.27
N THR A 79 -12.97 -12.00 23.73
CA THR A 79 -12.71 -11.75 25.17
C THR A 79 -13.23 -10.40 25.65
N THR A 80 -13.70 -9.54 24.74
CA THR A 80 -14.11 -8.16 25.03
C THR A 80 -15.52 -8.03 25.57
N THR A 81 -16.32 -9.11 25.59
CA THR A 81 -17.70 -9.06 26.06
C THR A 81 -17.91 -10.12 27.14
N THR A 82 -18.39 -9.69 28.30
CA THR A 82 -18.77 -10.56 29.43
C THR A 82 -20.18 -11.15 29.25
N GLY A 83 -20.72 -11.14 28.02
CA GLY A 83 -22.07 -11.58 27.70
C GLY A 83 -22.12 -13.08 27.40
N VAL A 84 -22.77 -13.84 28.29
CA VAL A 84 -23.22 -15.21 27.99
C VAL A 84 -24.40 -15.09 27.01
N GLY A 85 -24.11 -14.94 25.72
CA GLY A 85 -25.14 -14.73 24.70
C GLY A 85 -24.66 -14.15 23.38
N ASP A 86 -23.40 -13.70 23.29
CA ASP A 86 -22.88 -13.20 22.02
C ASP A 86 -22.65 -14.36 21.05
N ALA A 87 -23.08 -14.16 19.80
CA ALA A 87 -22.85 -15.09 18.72
C ALA A 87 -21.34 -15.21 18.49
N GLY A 88 -20.72 -16.17 19.17
CA GLY A 88 -19.34 -16.58 18.90
C GLY A 88 -19.17 -16.74 17.39
N LEU A 89 -18.03 -16.28 16.86
CA LEU A 89 -17.81 -16.35 15.44
C LEU A 89 -17.58 -17.82 15.07
N ALA A 90 -18.58 -18.39 14.42
CA ALA A 90 -18.62 -19.78 13.98
C ALA A 90 -18.29 -19.87 12.48
N GLY A 91 -17.52 -20.89 12.10
CA GLY A 91 -17.17 -21.17 10.70
C GLY A 91 -15.67 -21.28 10.46
N ASN A 92 -15.25 -21.06 9.21
CA ASN A 92 -13.86 -21.12 8.80
C ASN A 92 -13.11 -19.90 9.35
N CYS A 93 -12.62 -20.06 10.57
CA CYS A 93 -11.95 -19.02 11.33
C CYS A 93 -10.45 -19.28 11.40
N ALA A 94 -9.66 -18.22 11.21
CA ALA A 94 -8.21 -18.24 11.34
C ALA A 94 -7.73 -17.10 12.23
N ILE A 95 -6.70 -17.34 13.04
CA ILE A 95 -6.05 -16.32 13.87
C ILE A 95 -4.73 -15.84 13.28
N TRP A 96 -4.44 -14.57 13.50
CA TRP A 96 -3.30 -13.83 12.95
C TRP A 96 -2.68 -12.96 14.04
N ALA A 97 -1.39 -12.66 13.93
CA ALA A 97 -0.69 -11.78 14.85
C ALA A 97 -0.43 -10.42 14.17
N ASP A 98 -1.11 -9.37 14.61
CA ASP A 98 -0.93 -8.02 14.06
C ASP A 98 0.14 -7.25 14.82
N LEU A 99 1.28 -7.06 14.15
CA LEU A 99 2.38 -6.20 14.60
C LEU A 99 2.84 -5.32 13.44
N LYS A 100 2.89 -4.01 13.66
CA LYS A 100 3.30 -3.03 12.64
C LYS A 100 4.68 -3.36 12.08
N GLY A 101 4.75 -3.60 10.76
CA GLY A 101 5.98 -3.91 10.04
C GLY A 101 6.34 -5.40 9.99
N TYR A 102 5.45 -6.27 10.44
CA TYR A 102 5.63 -7.72 10.40
C TYR A 102 4.45 -8.38 9.68
N ASP A 103 4.73 -9.44 8.95
CA ASP A 103 3.75 -10.35 8.40
C ASP A 103 3.66 -11.60 9.29
N SER A 104 2.45 -12.06 9.56
CA SER A 104 2.20 -13.17 10.47
C SER A 104 1.71 -14.40 9.74
N SER A 105 2.23 -15.57 10.12
CA SER A 105 1.54 -16.83 9.81
C SER A 105 0.12 -16.84 10.41
N HIS A 106 -0.79 -17.58 9.80
CA HIS A 106 -2.13 -17.82 10.34
C HIS A 106 -2.26 -19.24 10.91
N ILE A 107 -3.20 -19.41 11.82
CA ILE A 107 -3.61 -20.73 12.32
C ILE A 107 -5.09 -20.89 12.05
N ASP A 108 -5.43 -21.90 11.27
CA ASP A 108 -6.81 -22.26 10.99
C ASP A 108 -7.40 -23.02 12.18
N LEU A 109 -8.44 -22.46 12.78
CA LEU A 109 -9.12 -23.06 13.93
C LEU A 109 -10.14 -24.11 13.52
N SER A 110 -10.69 -24.03 12.31
CA SER A 110 -11.74 -24.96 11.83
C SER A 110 -11.25 -26.40 11.65
N SER A 111 -9.95 -26.58 11.37
CA SER A 111 -9.31 -27.89 11.23
C SER A 111 -8.46 -28.28 12.45
N PHE A 112 -8.48 -27.45 13.51
CA PHE A 112 -7.61 -27.65 14.66
C PHE A 112 -8.22 -28.65 15.66
N LEU A 113 -7.51 -29.76 15.87
CA LEU A 113 -7.77 -30.71 16.94
C LEU A 113 -7.08 -30.22 18.22
N ILE A 114 -7.86 -29.95 19.26
CA ILE A 114 -7.38 -29.45 20.54
C ILE A 114 -6.59 -30.56 21.26
N PRO A 115 -5.27 -30.39 21.48
CA PRO A 115 -4.46 -31.35 22.20
C PRO A 115 -4.69 -31.25 23.72
N LYS A 116 -4.28 -32.28 24.47
CA LYS A 116 -4.48 -32.35 25.93
C LYS A 116 -3.81 -31.22 26.72
N ASP A 117 -2.75 -30.65 26.18
CA ASP A 117 -1.99 -29.53 26.74
C ASP A 117 -2.59 -28.16 26.38
N LEU A 118 -3.68 -28.13 25.61
CA LEU A 118 -4.38 -26.91 25.18
C LEU A 118 -3.45 -25.91 24.45
N ALA A 119 -2.35 -26.38 23.87
CA ALA A 119 -1.37 -25.54 23.20
C ALA A 119 -1.74 -25.33 21.73
N LEU A 120 -1.75 -24.07 21.30
CA LEU A 120 -1.85 -23.69 19.89
C LEU A 120 -0.47 -23.78 19.22
N PRO A 121 -0.43 -24.03 17.90
CA PRO A 121 0.76 -23.82 17.11
C PRO A 121 1.30 -22.40 17.29
N LYS A 122 2.61 -22.23 17.13
CA LYS A 122 3.25 -20.93 17.31
C LYS A 122 2.97 -20.04 16.10
N LEU A 123 2.53 -18.81 16.35
CA LEU A 123 2.43 -17.77 15.32
C LEU A 123 3.83 -17.21 15.06
N ILE A 124 4.27 -17.24 13.81
CA ILE A 124 5.58 -16.73 13.40
C ILE A 124 5.42 -15.37 12.74
N LEU A 125 6.07 -14.36 13.32
CA LEU A 125 6.21 -13.03 12.75
C LEU A 125 7.47 -12.97 11.91
N LYS A 126 7.30 -12.76 10.61
CA LYS A 126 8.38 -12.44 9.69
C LYS A 126 8.40 -10.92 9.52
N PRO A 127 9.57 -10.26 9.46
CA PRO A 127 9.61 -8.87 9.04
C PRO A 127 8.92 -8.79 7.68
N ALA A 128 7.86 -7.99 7.57
CA ALA A 128 7.25 -7.75 6.28
C ALA A 128 8.36 -7.14 5.41
N GLY A 129 8.74 -7.85 4.35
CA GLY A 129 9.81 -7.42 3.46
C GLY A 129 9.43 -6.09 2.84
N GLY A 130 9.93 -5.00 3.43
CA GLY A 130 9.36 -3.67 3.25
C GLY A 130 7.96 -3.58 3.88
N ALA A 131 7.69 -2.51 4.61
CA ALA A 131 6.29 -2.14 4.82
C ALA A 131 5.59 -2.12 3.44
N PRO A 132 4.29 -2.44 3.34
CA PRO A 132 3.55 -2.04 2.14
C PRO A 132 3.72 -0.52 2.04
N GLU A 133 4.67 -0.09 1.20
CA GLU A 133 4.93 1.32 1.02
C GLU A 133 3.62 1.87 0.47
N ALA A 134 3.00 2.75 1.25
CA ALA A 134 1.62 3.14 1.04
C ALA A 134 1.47 3.62 -0.40
N ILE A 135 0.51 3.04 -1.14
CA ILE A 135 0.19 3.45 -2.50
C ILE A 135 -0.01 4.97 -2.51
N LYS A 136 0.85 5.69 -3.24
CA LYS A 136 0.91 7.16 -3.24
C LYS A 136 0.05 7.71 -4.37
N VAL A 137 -0.52 8.90 -4.17
CA VAL A 137 -1.28 9.60 -5.21
C VAL A 137 -0.31 10.46 -6.03
N GLU A 138 -0.07 10.06 -7.27
CA GLU A 138 0.83 10.77 -8.17
C GLU A 138 0.13 11.99 -8.80
N VAL A 139 -1.07 11.78 -9.34
CA VAL A 139 -1.83 12.83 -10.05
C VAL A 139 -3.30 12.74 -9.71
N VAL A 140 -3.94 13.89 -9.50
CA VAL A 140 -5.40 14.01 -9.46
C VAL A 140 -5.83 14.83 -10.68
N THR A 141 -6.71 14.27 -11.49
CA THR A 141 -7.25 14.97 -12.66
C THR A 141 -8.31 16.00 -12.25
N LYS A 142 -8.67 16.89 -13.18
CA LYS A 142 -9.78 17.83 -13.00
C LYS A 142 -11.12 17.13 -12.76
N LEU A 143 -11.26 15.88 -13.21
CA LEU A 143 -12.43 15.03 -12.99
C LEU A 143 -12.34 14.22 -11.69
N SER A 144 -11.42 14.56 -10.80
CA SER A 144 -11.16 13.88 -9.52
C SER A 144 -10.69 12.42 -9.63
N ALA A 145 -10.39 11.91 -10.84
CA ALA A 145 -9.72 10.63 -10.99
C ALA A 145 -8.28 10.71 -10.45
N LYS A 146 -7.88 9.71 -9.65
CA LYS A 146 -6.56 9.63 -9.02
C LYS A 146 -5.72 8.56 -9.73
N PHE A 147 -4.52 8.92 -10.11
CA PHE A 147 -3.49 8.00 -10.57
C PHE A 147 -2.54 7.72 -9.42
N LEU A 148 -2.29 6.44 -9.20
CA LEU A 148 -1.60 5.94 -8.02
C LEU A 148 -0.28 5.29 -8.42
N SER A 149 0.68 5.28 -7.50
CA SER A 149 1.88 4.45 -7.60
C SER A 149 1.52 2.96 -7.50
N LEU A 150 2.46 2.10 -7.87
CA LEU A 150 2.37 0.67 -7.62
C LEU A 150 2.90 0.33 -6.22
N PRO A 151 2.43 -0.76 -5.59
CA PRO A 151 3.04 -1.28 -4.37
C PRO A 151 4.46 -1.81 -4.67
N ASP A 152 5.40 -1.51 -3.78
CA ASP A 152 6.76 -2.08 -3.84
C ASP A 152 6.81 -3.48 -3.23
N GLU A 153 6.11 -4.44 -3.86
CA GLU A 153 6.03 -5.82 -3.35
C GLU A 153 7.39 -6.53 -3.29
N LYS A 154 8.34 -6.10 -4.12
CA LYS A 154 9.68 -6.68 -4.22
C LYS A 154 10.70 -5.95 -3.34
N GLY A 155 10.29 -4.88 -2.65
CA GLY A 155 11.18 -4.05 -1.83
C GLY A 155 12.33 -3.41 -2.62
N VAL A 156 12.15 -3.16 -3.93
CA VAL A 156 13.23 -2.64 -4.79
C VAL A 156 13.60 -1.21 -4.44
N VAL A 157 12.64 -0.38 -4.01
CA VAL A 157 12.89 0.99 -3.57
C VAL A 157 13.60 0.96 -2.23
N ALA A 158 13.08 0.19 -1.27
CA ALA A 158 13.69 0.05 0.05
C ALA A 158 15.15 -0.46 -0.01
N ALA A 159 15.44 -1.42 -0.90
CA ALA A 159 16.80 -1.92 -1.12
C ALA A 159 17.73 -0.84 -1.71
N ALA A 160 17.23 -0.03 -2.64
CA ALA A 160 17.99 1.07 -3.22
C ALA A 160 18.24 2.20 -2.21
N GLU A 161 17.26 2.55 -1.38
CA GLU A 161 17.41 3.54 -0.30
C GLU A 161 18.45 3.09 0.73
N LYS A 162 18.42 1.82 1.13
CA LYS A 162 19.43 1.25 2.03
C LYS A 162 20.83 1.32 1.42
N SER A 163 20.95 1.07 0.12
CA SER A 163 22.24 1.17 -0.59
C SER A 163 22.73 2.62 -0.63
N LEU A 164 21.84 3.58 -0.91
CA LEU A 164 22.15 5.01 -0.93
C LEU A 164 22.56 5.54 0.45
N ALA A 165 22.07 4.96 1.55
CA ALA A 165 22.43 5.39 2.91
C ALA A 165 23.94 5.27 3.21
N ALA A 166 24.66 4.37 2.50
CA ALA A 166 26.11 4.22 2.65
C ALA A 166 26.89 5.40 2.01
N ASP A 167 26.39 5.93 0.88
CA ASP A 167 26.95 7.12 0.22
C ASP A 167 25.82 7.97 -0.40
N PRO A 168 25.27 8.94 0.37
CA PRO A 168 24.08 9.70 -0.03
C PRO A 168 24.26 10.62 -1.24
N LYS A 169 25.51 10.87 -1.66
CA LYS A 169 25.83 11.77 -2.78
C LYS A 169 26.35 11.03 -4.01
N ASN A 170 26.39 9.71 -3.98
CA ASN A 170 26.84 8.93 -5.13
C ASN A 170 25.84 9.04 -6.30
N PRO A 171 26.26 9.56 -7.47
CA PRO A 171 25.35 9.74 -8.61
C PRO A 171 24.80 8.42 -9.14
N ASP A 172 25.56 7.32 -9.07
CA ASP A 172 25.12 6.01 -9.53
C ASP A 172 24.08 5.40 -8.58
N LEU A 173 24.23 5.59 -7.27
CA LEU A 173 23.23 5.13 -6.29
C LEU A 173 21.96 5.98 -6.36
N LEU A 174 22.07 7.28 -6.60
CA LEU A 174 20.92 8.15 -6.84
C LEU A 174 20.17 7.73 -8.12
N LEU A 175 20.89 7.39 -9.19
CA LEU A 175 20.28 6.86 -10.41
C LEU A 175 19.58 5.52 -10.17
N LYS A 176 20.20 4.60 -9.42
CA LYS A 176 19.58 3.32 -9.05
C LYS A 176 18.31 3.50 -8.23
N LEU A 177 18.32 4.44 -7.26
CA LEU A 177 17.11 4.77 -6.50
C LEU A 177 16.01 5.34 -7.40
N ALA A 178 16.36 6.28 -8.31
CA ALA A 178 15.40 6.80 -9.27
C ALA A 178 14.81 5.68 -10.14
N GLN A 179 15.63 4.76 -10.65
CA GLN A 179 15.16 3.62 -11.45
C GLN A 179 14.24 2.68 -10.66
N ALA A 180 14.54 2.42 -9.39
CA ALA A 180 13.66 1.65 -8.51
C ALA A 180 12.30 2.36 -8.35
N GLN A 181 12.30 3.66 -8.06
CA GLN A 181 11.08 4.48 -7.93
C GLN A 181 10.27 4.50 -9.23
N ILE A 182 10.92 4.63 -10.39
CA ILE A 182 10.31 4.55 -11.72
C ILE A 182 9.60 3.20 -11.92
N SER A 183 10.23 2.10 -11.50
CA SER A 183 9.67 0.74 -11.69
C SER A 183 8.35 0.50 -10.94
N VAL A 184 8.11 1.25 -9.87
CA VAL A 184 6.88 1.20 -9.05
C VAL A 184 6.01 2.45 -9.22
N TRP A 185 6.24 3.25 -10.27
CA TRP A 185 5.45 4.44 -10.61
C TRP A 185 5.39 5.51 -9.50
N GLN A 186 6.42 5.58 -8.65
CA GLN A 186 6.63 6.70 -7.74
C GLN A 186 7.30 7.86 -8.50
N ASP A 187 6.59 8.41 -9.49
CA ASP A 187 7.14 9.36 -10.45
C ASP A 187 7.57 10.68 -9.79
N ARG A 188 6.82 11.16 -8.78
CA ARG A 188 7.19 12.36 -8.02
C ARG A 188 8.52 12.20 -7.30
N GLU A 189 8.69 11.09 -6.60
CA GLU A 189 9.91 10.76 -5.88
C GLU A 189 11.07 10.56 -6.84
N ALA A 190 10.84 9.85 -7.96
CA ALA A 190 11.84 9.67 -9.00
C ALA A 190 12.35 11.01 -9.53
N VAL A 191 11.45 11.97 -9.83
CA VAL A 191 11.83 13.32 -10.25
C VAL A 191 12.68 14.03 -9.19
N ALA A 192 12.30 13.96 -7.92
CA ALA A 192 13.07 14.56 -6.84
C ALA A 192 14.46 13.91 -6.65
N THR A 193 14.56 12.60 -6.80
CA THR A 193 15.84 11.87 -6.77
C THR A 193 16.71 12.23 -7.97
N LEU A 194 16.13 12.37 -9.16
CA LEU A 194 16.84 12.80 -10.36
C LEU A 194 17.30 14.25 -10.25
N ASP A 195 16.51 15.15 -9.65
CA ASP A 195 16.92 16.52 -9.34
C ASP A 195 18.18 16.52 -8.44
N ARG A 196 18.25 15.62 -7.43
CA ARG A 196 19.45 15.43 -6.60
C ARG A 196 20.62 14.88 -7.42
N ALA A 197 20.40 13.87 -8.26
CA ALA A 197 21.44 13.28 -9.11
C ALA A 197 22.06 14.31 -10.08
N ILE A 198 21.21 15.15 -10.67
CA ILE A 198 21.60 16.24 -11.58
C ILE A 198 22.42 17.29 -10.82
N ALA A 199 22.07 17.62 -9.57
CA ALA A 199 22.84 18.56 -8.77
C ALA A 199 24.28 18.07 -8.49
N VAL A 200 24.49 16.75 -8.42
CA VAL A 200 25.84 16.15 -8.28
C VAL A 200 26.55 16.05 -9.63
N THR A 201 25.83 15.63 -10.68
CA THR A 201 26.38 15.36 -12.02
C THR A 201 25.60 16.09 -13.11
N PRO A 202 25.76 17.42 -13.23
CA PRO A 202 24.95 18.25 -14.12
C PRO A 202 25.22 18.02 -15.61
N THR A 203 26.29 17.29 -15.96
CA THR A 203 26.66 17.01 -17.35
C THR A 203 26.06 15.69 -17.87
N ASN A 204 25.43 14.89 -17.02
CA ASN A 204 24.89 13.60 -17.42
C ASN A 204 23.52 13.75 -18.10
N ALA A 205 23.51 13.69 -19.43
CA ALA A 205 22.29 13.83 -20.25
C ALA A 205 21.22 12.78 -19.92
N ALA A 206 21.60 11.56 -19.51
CA ALA A 206 20.65 10.50 -19.20
C ALA A 206 19.72 10.87 -18.03
N LEU A 207 20.23 11.63 -17.04
CA LEU A 207 19.43 12.07 -15.90
C LEU A 207 18.32 13.05 -16.31
N TYR A 208 18.62 13.94 -17.27
CA TYR A 208 17.63 14.88 -17.80
C TYR A 208 16.56 14.16 -18.63
N THR A 209 16.95 13.18 -19.43
CA THR A 209 16.03 12.33 -20.18
C THR A 209 15.07 11.58 -19.24
N GLU A 210 15.60 10.88 -18.24
CA GLU A 210 14.78 10.15 -17.27
C GLU A 210 13.84 11.09 -16.50
N ARG A 211 14.34 12.27 -16.11
CA ARG A 211 13.52 13.27 -15.40
C ARG A 211 12.40 13.79 -16.29
N GLY A 212 12.69 14.13 -17.54
CA GLY A 212 11.70 14.56 -18.52
C GLY A 212 10.61 13.49 -18.74
N HIS A 213 11.00 12.22 -18.84
CA HIS A 213 10.05 11.11 -18.98
C HIS A 213 9.13 10.96 -17.77
N ARG A 214 9.59 11.27 -16.54
CA ARG A 214 8.75 11.21 -15.34
C ARG A 214 7.87 12.44 -15.13
N GLU A 215 8.26 13.58 -15.67
CA GLU A 215 7.43 14.79 -15.63
C GLU A 215 6.19 14.67 -16.55
N LEU A 216 6.22 13.80 -17.56
CA LEU A 216 5.11 13.57 -18.49
C LEU A 216 3.89 12.90 -17.81
N PRO A 217 4.00 11.75 -17.12
CA PRO A 217 2.90 11.18 -16.31
C PRO A 217 2.34 12.15 -15.29
N LEU A 218 3.20 12.97 -14.67
CA LEU A 218 2.82 14.00 -13.71
C LEU A 218 2.09 15.20 -14.33
N ARG A 219 1.99 15.25 -15.67
CA ARG A 219 1.42 16.35 -16.45
C ARG A 219 2.14 17.68 -16.23
N ASP A 220 3.39 17.65 -15.78
CA ASP A 220 4.24 18.84 -15.68
C ASP A 220 4.95 19.09 -17.01
N PHE A 221 4.16 19.40 -18.03
CA PHE A 221 4.66 19.62 -19.39
C PHE A 221 5.64 20.80 -19.47
N ALA A 222 5.50 21.79 -18.57
CA ALA A 222 6.37 22.95 -18.53
C ALA A 222 7.77 22.60 -18.03
N ARG A 223 7.90 21.71 -17.03
CA ARG A 223 9.21 21.17 -16.66
C ARG A 223 9.71 20.16 -17.70
N ALA A 224 8.87 19.24 -18.18
CA ALA A 224 9.28 18.24 -19.18
C ALA A 224 9.87 18.89 -20.44
N TYR A 225 9.24 19.95 -20.95
CA TYR A 225 9.74 20.72 -22.09
C TYR A 225 11.09 21.41 -21.82
N ARG A 226 11.38 21.80 -20.58
CA ARG A 226 12.69 22.36 -20.19
C ARG A 226 13.75 21.28 -20.04
N SER A 227 13.35 20.06 -19.71
CA SER A 227 14.21 18.90 -19.51
C SER A 227 14.62 18.22 -20.83
N ASP A 228 14.00 18.58 -21.96
CA ASP A 228 14.24 17.98 -23.28
C ASP A 228 15.73 18.11 -23.73
N PRO A 229 16.43 16.98 -23.94
CA PRO A 229 17.80 16.93 -24.46
C PRO A 229 18.00 17.75 -25.74
N CYS A 230 16.97 17.85 -26.60
CA CYS A 230 17.04 18.59 -27.86
C CYS A 230 17.32 20.08 -27.66
N ARG A 231 17.02 20.63 -26.48
CA ARG A 231 17.33 22.03 -26.13
C ARG A 231 18.75 22.20 -25.59
N PHE A 232 19.34 21.15 -25.00
CA PHE A 232 20.74 21.13 -24.59
C PHE A 232 21.69 20.94 -25.77
N ALA A 233 21.22 20.32 -26.85
CA ALA A 233 21.91 20.20 -28.12
C ALA A 233 21.75 21.48 -28.96
N GLY A 234 22.50 22.54 -28.61
CA GLY A 234 22.75 23.65 -29.54
C GLY A 234 23.51 23.17 -30.79
N PRO A 235 23.64 24.00 -31.84
CA PRO A 235 24.25 23.62 -33.14
C PRO A 235 25.73 23.22 -33.06
N GLN A 236 26.34 23.27 -31.88
CA GLN A 236 27.66 22.75 -31.63
C GLN A 236 27.52 21.67 -30.55
N GLY A 237 27.69 20.40 -30.96
CA GLY A 237 27.55 19.20 -30.13
C GLY A 237 28.60 19.04 -29.04
N HIS A 238 28.87 20.11 -28.28
CA HIS A 238 29.67 20.10 -27.08
C HIS A 238 28.74 20.42 -25.90
N GLY A 239 28.59 19.44 -25.00
CA GLY A 239 27.67 19.45 -23.86
C GLY A 239 27.93 20.60 -22.87
N ARG A 240 27.47 21.80 -23.23
CA ARG A 240 27.43 22.95 -22.35
C ARG A 240 25.98 23.18 -21.96
N VAL A 241 25.65 22.77 -20.73
CA VAL A 241 24.39 23.12 -20.06
C VAL A 241 24.25 24.64 -20.12
N LEU A 242 23.26 25.13 -20.87
CA LEU A 242 22.95 26.56 -20.86
C LEU A 242 22.39 26.88 -19.48
N PRO A 243 22.95 27.85 -18.72
CA PRO A 243 22.35 28.26 -17.45
C PRO A 243 20.90 28.69 -17.69
N PRO A 244 20.01 28.59 -16.68
CA PRO A 244 18.61 28.97 -16.83
C PRO A 244 18.54 30.44 -17.26
N GLY A 245 18.40 30.66 -18.57
CA GLY A 245 18.19 31.99 -19.13
C GLY A 245 16.88 32.57 -18.59
N PRO A 246 16.76 33.91 -18.55
CA PRO A 246 15.53 34.54 -18.10
C PRO A 246 14.36 34.00 -18.93
N ARG A 247 13.20 33.86 -18.26
CA ARG A 247 11.94 33.41 -18.85
C ARG A 247 11.80 34.00 -20.26
N PRO A 248 11.50 33.20 -21.30
CA PRO A 248 11.23 33.77 -22.60
C PRO A 248 10.09 34.77 -22.43
N LEU A 249 10.37 36.04 -22.68
CA LEU A 249 9.34 37.06 -22.79
C LEU A 249 8.44 36.57 -23.93
N LEU A 250 7.25 36.08 -23.56
CA LEU A 250 6.14 35.93 -24.49
C LEU A 250 6.12 37.19 -25.35
N PRO A 251 6.13 37.08 -26.70
CA PRO A 251 6.05 38.27 -27.53
C PRO A 251 4.81 39.05 -27.09
N ALA A 252 5.04 40.31 -26.74
CA ALA A 252 4.01 41.22 -26.30
C ALA A 252 2.82 41.10 -27.24
N ARG A 253 1.64 40.86 -26.68
CA ARG A 253 0.36 40.81 -27.39
C ARG A 253 0.39 41.80 -28.54
N VAL A 254 0.36 41.31 -29.78
CA VAL A 254 0.09 42.13 -30.94
C VAL A 254 -1.29 42.75 -30.68
N ARG A 255 -1.31 43.98 -30.15
CA ARG A 255 -2.51 44.80 -30.13
C ARG A 255 -2.84 45.00 -31.59
N ALA A 256 -3.82 44.26 -32.09
CA ALA A 256 -4.45 44.53 -33.36
C ALA A 256 -4.99 45.97 -33.32
N ARG A 257 -4.20 46.93 -33.81
CA ARG A 257 -4.70 48.25 -34.16
C ARG A 257 -5.69 47.99 -35.29
N ARG A 258 -6.99 48.10 -34.99
CA ARG A 258 -8.03 48.31 -36.01
C ARG A 258 -7.67 49.59 -36.77
N ARG A 259 -6.89 49.46 -37.84
CA ARG A 259 -6.85 50.43 -38.93
C ARG A 259 -7.79 49.88 -40.00
N GLY A 260 -8.86 50.63 -40.24
CA GLY A 260 -9.86 50.28 -41.23
C GLY A 260 -9.24 50.10 -42.61
N LEU A 261 -9.67 49.04 -43.28
CA LEU A 261 -9.50 48.85 -44.72
C LEU A 261 -10.91 48.87 -45.34
N PRO A 262 -11.10 49.59 -46.46
CA PRO A 262 -12.42 49.91 -46.99
C PRO A 262 -13.07 48.71 -47.67
N ALA A 263 -14.40 48.70 -47.61
CA ALA A 263 -15.26 47.69 -48.23
C ALA A 263 -15.03 47.62 -49.76
N ARG A 264 -14.64 46.44 -50.27
CA ARG A 264 -14.84 46.08 -51.67
C ARG A 264 -16.05 45.13 -51.77
N ARG A 265 -17.14 45.66 -52.34
CA ARG A 265 -18.25 44.90 -52.91
C ARG A 265 -17.76 44.13 -54.16
N GLY A 266 -18.32 42.94 -54.40
CA GLY A 266 -18.52 42.45 -55.75
C GLY A 266 -18.04 41.03 -56.04
N ASN A 267 -19.03 40.15 -56.23
CA ASN A 267 -19.06 38.94 -57.06
C ASN A 267 -18.33 37.69 -56.57
N GLY A 268 -19.12 36.71 -56.11
CA GLY A 268 -18.69 35.34 -55.86
C GLY A 268 -18.74 34.45 -57.11
N PRO A 269 -18.43 33.16 -56.95
CA PRO A 269 -18.91 32.12 -57.84
C PRO A 269 -19.76 31.07 -57.10
N GLN A 270 -20.85 30.68 -57.75
CA GLN A 270 -21.61 29.46 -57.45
C GLN A 270 -20.74 28.24 -57.74
N TYR A 271 -20.79 27.23 -56.87
CA TYR A 271 -20.56 25.84 -57.29
C TYR A 271 -21.55 24.92 -56.58
N ARG A 272 -22.24 24.13 -57.41
CA ARG A 272 -22.97 22.91 -57.07
C ARG A 272 -22.04 21.85 -56.51
#